data_AF-B0M1D2-F1
#
_entry.id   AF-B0M1D2-F1
#
_cell.length_a   1.000
_cell.length_b   1.000
_cell.length_c   1.000
_cell.angle_alpha   90.00
_cell.angle_beta   90.00
_cell.angle_gamma   90.00
#
_symmetry.space_group_name_H-M   'P 1'
#
loop_
_entity.id
_entity.type
_entity.pdbx_description
1 polymer ?
#
loop_
_entity_poly.entity_id
_entity_poly.type
_entity_poly.pdbx_seq_one_letter_code
_entity_poly.pdbx_strand_id
1 'polypeptide(L)'
;MDCIFITGPSGVGKSVLSKKIAKNKGYSAYISSISKDILDNYKGQECIILDNIRSYSIDLSDLIVILDNNATHSNIKSRCKHKLFSCELMIINTIKSIDDLFENENEKIYNRLKRRCKFHIKIDSKYITFKVWNPVKMKYDLIEKKPNNLLNEFQIKRLSEKEQKDKIKKVLKIDLDEDS
;
A
#
# COMPACT_ATOMS: atom_id res chain seq x y z
N MET A 1 14.79 -4.78 7.34
CA MET A 1 13.44 -4.70 6.75
C MET A 1 13.52 -3.94 5.44
N ASP A 2 12.98 -4.49 4.36
CA ASP A 2 12.81 -3.77 3.08
C ASP A 2 11.53 -2.93 3.11
N CYS A 3 11.53 -1.78 2.41
CA CYS A 3 10.33 -0.97 2.26
C CYS A 3 10.05 -0.63 0.79
N ILE A 4 8.80 -0.85 0.36
CA ILE A 4 8.29 -0.55 -0.96
C ILE A 4 7.21 0.52 -0.84
N PHE A 5 7.35 1.60 -1.62
CA PHE A 5 6.36 2.66 -1.71
C PHE A 5 5.58 2.50 -3.02
N ILE A 6 4.26 2.33 -2.94
CA ILE A 6 3.38 2.15 -4.11
C ILE A 6 2.39 3.32 -4.18
N THR A 7 2.44 4.07 -5.28
CA THR A 7 1.63 5.28 -5.49
C THR A 7 0.77 5.16 -6.74
N GLY A 8 -0.43 5.74 -6.73
CA GLY A 8 -1.28 5.77 -7.91
C GLY A 8 -2.74 6.09 -7.59
N PRO A 9 -3.58 6.40 -8.58
CA PRO A 9 -5.00 6.67 -8.37
C PRO A 9 -5.74 5.52 -7.66
N SER A 10 -6.94 5.79 -7.13
CA SER A 10 -7.79 4.72 -6.61
C SER A 10 -8.14 3.72 -7.72
N GLY A 11 -8.31 2.45 -7.36
CA GLY A 11 -8.78 1.42 -8.30
C GLY A 11 -7.77 0.90 -9.32
N VAL A 12 -6.50 1.35 -9.33
CA VAL A 12 -5.49 0.90 -10.33
C VAL A 12 -4.76 -0.40 -9.98
N GLY A 13 -5.12 -1.07 -8.87
CA GLY A 13 -4.52 -2.35 -8.48
C GLY A 13 -3.33 -2.28 -7.50
N LYS A 14 -3.15 -1.18 -6.75
CA LYS A 14 -2.07 -1.06 -5.74
C LYS A 14 -2.11 -2.19 -4.71
N SER A 15 -3.24 -2.35 -4.01
CA SER A 15 -3.42 -3.39 -2.97
C SER A 15 -3.30 -4.80 -3.54
N VAL A 16 -3.71 -4.99 -4.81
CA VAL A 16 -3.51 -6.25 -5.54
C VAL A 16 -2.02 -6.54 -5.70
N LEU A 17 -1.23 -5.56 -6.16
CA LEU A 17 0.21 -5.73 -6.32
C LEU A 17 0.90 -5.98 -4.98
N SER A 18 0.55 -5.27 -3.91
CA SER A 18 1.14 -5.48 -2.57
C SER A 18 0.92 -6.90 -2.08
N LYS A 19 -0.32 -7.40 -2.18
CA LYS A 19 -0.66 -8.78 -1.81
C LYS A 19 0.08 -9.81 -2.68
N LYS A 20 0.21 -9.55 -3.98
CA LYS A 20 0.96 -10.40 -4.92
C LYS A 20 2.45 -10.47 -4.57
N ILE A 21 3.07 -9.33 -4.21
CA ILE A 21 4.48 -9.29 -3.77
C ILE A 21 4.68 -10.10 -2.49
N ALA A 22 3.83 -9.88 -1.47
CA ALA A 22 3.93 -10.62 -0.20
C ALA A 22 3.76 -12.14 -0.43
N LYS A 23 2.75 -12.54 -1.21
CA LYS A 23 2.50 -13.94 -1.57
C LYS A 23 3.68 -14.56 -2.33
N ASN A 24 4.24 -13.86 -3.31
CA ASN A 24 5.37 -14.37 -4.10
C ASN A 24 6.66 -14.54 -3.27
N LYS A 25 6.81 -13.77 -2.19
CA LYS A 25 7.89 -13.94 -1.21
C LYS A 25 7.60 -15.03 -0.17
N GLY A 26 6.41 -15.62 -0.17
CA GLY A 26 5.99 -16.62 0.81
C GLY A 26 5.64 -16.02 2.19
N TYR A 27 5.47 -14.70 2.29
CA TYR A 27 5.25 -14.02 3.56
C TYR A 27 3.78 -14.02 3.97
N SER A 28 3.55 -14.21 5.26
CA SER A 28 2.30 -13.82 5.90
C SER A 28 2.18 -12.29 5.90
N ALA A 29 1.01 -11.77 5.52
CA ALA A 29 0.79 -10.33 5.38
C ALA A 29 -0.24 -9.82 6.40
N TYR A 30 0.16 -8.86 7.22
CA TYR A 30 -0.75 -8.01 7.98
C TYR A 30 -1.12 -6.81 7.14
N ILE A 31 -2.42 -6.57 6.97
CA ILE A 31 -2.92 -5.42 6.20
C ILE A 31 -3.58 -4.45 7.17
N SER A 32 -3.08 -3.23 7.19
CA SER A 32 -3.62 -2.14 7.99
C SER A 32 -4.11 -1.03 7.08
N SER A 33 -5.31 -0.52 7.34
CA SER A 33 -5.91 0.58 6.58
C SER A 33 -6.42 1.63 7.54
N ILE A 34 -6.11 2.91 7.28
CA ILE A 34 -6.69 4.13 7.89
C ILE A 34 -7.22 3.88 9.31
N SER A 35 -6.32 3.73 10.29
CA SER A 35 -6.65 3.71 11.72
C SER A 35 -5.66 4.59 12.47
N LYS A 36 -6.08 5.06 13.66
CA LYS A 36 -5.24 5.87 14.55
C LYS A 36 -4.08 5.04 15.14
N ASP A 37 -4.27 3.73 15.26
CA ASP A 37 -3.26 2.76 15.71
C ASP A 37 -3.01 1.72 14.60
N ILE A 38 -2.02 2.00 13.74
CA ILE A 38 -1.74 1.24 12.51
C ILE A 38 -1.27 -0.20 12.77
N LEU A 39 -0.75 -0.49 13.97
CA LEU A 39 -0.11 -1.77 14.30
C LEU A 39 -0.82 -2.57 15.40
N ASP A 40 -2.01 -2.16 15.85
CA ASP A 40 -2.66 -2.74 17.03
C ASP A 40 -2.88 -4.27 16.92
N ASN A 41 -3.32 -4.70 15.74
CA ASN A 41 -3.59 -6.11 15.43
C ASN A 41 -2.42 -6.84 14.75
N TYR A 42 -1.22 -6.26 14.72
CA TYR A 42 -0.04 -6.94 14.26
C TYR A 42 0.30 -8.12 15.19
N LYS A 43 0.59 -9.29 14.62
CA LYS A 43 0.85 -10.55 15.33
C LYS A 43 2.17 -11.20 14.93
N GLY A 44 3.12 -10.43 14.39
CA GLY A 44 4.44 -10.93 13.98
C GLY A 44 4.52 -11.39 12.53
N GLN A 45 3.59 -10.95 11.67
CA GLN A 45 3.64 -11.25 10.24
C GLN A 45 4.92 -10.71 9.58
N GLU A 46 5.46 -11.45 8.61
CA GLU A 46 6.72 -11.07 7.94
C GLU A 46 6.53 -9.87 7.00
N CYS A 47 5.30 -9.65 6.52
CA CYS A 47 4.95 -8.50 5.69
C CYS A 47 3.88 -7.62 6.35
N ILE A 48 4.13 -6.31 6.37
CA ILE A 48 3.15 -5.29 6.76
C ILE A 48 2.76 -4.48 5.51
N ILE A 49 1.48 -4.47 5.18
CA ILE A 49 0.92 -3.65 4.11
C ILE A 49 0.11 -2.53 4.75
N LEU A 50 0.62 -1.30 4.64
CA LEU A 50 -0.09 -0.10 5.00
C LEU A 50 -0.90 0.39 3.80
N ASP A 51 -2.17 0.01 3.75
CA ASP A 51 -3.03 0.30 2.61
C ASP A 51 -3.75 1.65 2.76
N ASN A 52 -3.74 2.43 1.67
CA ASN A 52 -4.43 3.72 1.58
C ASN A 52 -3.98 4.75 2.65
N ILE A 53 -2.68 4.83 2.94
CA ILE A 53 -2.12 5.82 3.87
C ILE A 53 -2.33 7.24 3.33
N ARG A 54 -2.75 8.12 4.23
CA ARG A 54 -2.96 9.55 4.00
C ARG A 54 -2.17 10.36 5.03
N SER A 55 -2.03 11.67 4.80
CA SER A 55 -1.28 12.59 5.66
C SER A 55 -1.69 12.53 7.14
N TYR A 56 -2.98 12.34 7.42
CA TYR A 56 -3.51 12.25 8.78
C TYR A 56 -3.45 10.82 9.39
N SER A 57 -2.98 9.82 8.64
CA SER A 57 -2.96 8.43 9.11
C SER A 57 -1.78 8.16 10.04
N ILE A 58 -0.62 8.78 9.78
CA ILE A 58 0.60 8.64 10.56
C ILE A 58 1.49 9.86 10.34
N ASP A 59 2.18 10.30 11.39
CA ASP A 59 3.19 11.33 11.28
C ASP A 59 4.44 10.79 10.59
N LEU A 60 5.08 11.61 9.74
CA LEU A 60 6.27 11.21 8.99
C LEU A 60 7.40 10.73 9.91
N SER A 61 7.57 11.41 11.06
CA SER A 61 8.58 11.05 12.06
C SER A 61 8.33 9.66 12.65
N ASP A 62 7.09 9.33 13.00
CA ASP A 62 6.73 8.01 13.53
C ASP A 62 6.92 6.91 12.48
N LEU A 63 6.54 7.19 11.23
CA LEU A 63 6.78 6.26 10.12
C LEU A 63 8.29 6.00 9.93
N ILE A 64 9.13 7.04 10.01
CA ILE A 64 10.58 6.90 9.91
C ILE A 64 11.12 6.06 11.07
N VAL A 65 10.64 6.28 12.31
CA VAL A 65 11.06 5.50 13.49
C VAL A 65 10.69 4.02 13.34
N ILE A 66 9.48 3.71 12.85
CA ILE A 66 9.05 2.34 12.56
C ILE A 66 9.96 1.70 11.50
N LEU A 67 10.31 2.45 10.45
CA LEU A 67 11.21 1.98 9.40
C LEU A 67 12.67 1.85 9.85
N ASP A 68 13.10 2.65 10.83
CA ASP A 68 14.46 2.64 11.39
C ASP A 68 14.74 1.52 12.36
N ASN A 69 13.71 1.13 13.12
CA ASN A 69 13.83 0.13 14.17
C ASN A 69 13.88 -1.28 13.56
N ASN A 70 15.05 -1.60 13.00
CA ASN A 70 15.46 -2.89 12.46
C ASN A 70 15.37 -3.98 13.54
N ALA A 71 14.21 -4.64 13.65
CA ALA A 71 13.98 -5.99 14.21
C ALA A 71 14.59 -6.39 15.57
N THR A 72 15.30 -5.53 16.30
CA THR A 72 16.19 -5.96 17.40
C THR A 72 16.14 -4.98 18.57
N HIS A 73 14.95 -4.80 19.15
CA HIS A 73 14.66 -3.90 20.28
C HIS A 73 14.39 -2.45 19.89
N SER A 74 13.13 -2.04 20.04
CA SER A 74 12.84 -0.65 20.36
C SER A 74 11.47 -0.51 21.02
N ASN A 75 11.50 0.06 22.21
CA ASN A 75 10.36 0.68 22.88
C ASN A 75 9.85 1.86 22.03
N ILE A 76 9.00 1.59 21.04
CA ILE A 76 8.19 2.64 20.41
C ILE A 76 7.22 3.12 21.50
N LYS A 77 7.31 4.41 21.86
CA LYS A 77 6.48 5.01 22.90
C LYS A 77 5.00 4.84 22.52
N SER A 78 4.30 4.16 23.42
CA SER A 78 2.87 3.87 23.45
C SER A 78 2.41 2.60 22.71
N ARG A 79 1.96 1.64 23.55
CA ARG A 79 1.04 0.51 23.31
C ARG A 79 1.54 -0.79 22.68
N CYS A 80 2.71 -0.88 22.03
CA CYS A 80 3.27 -2.19 21.61
C CYS A 80 4.28 -2.74 22.64
N LYS A 81 3.85 -3.01 23.88
CA LYS A 81 4.78 -3.35 24.97
C LYS A 81 5.48 -4.71 24.88
N HIS A 82 5.04 -5.69 24.07
CA HIS A 82 5.61 -7.05 24.14
C HIS A 82 5.57 -7.88 22.84
N LYS A 83 5.50 -7.26 21.65
CA LYS A 83 5.50 -8.03 20.39
C LYS A 83 6.85 -7.89 19.69
N LEU A 84 7.57 -9.00 19.56
CA LEU A 84 8.79 -9.08 18.74
C LEU A 84 8.46 -8.58 17.33
N PHE A 85 9.10 -7.51 16.89
CA PHE A 85 8.86 -6.89 15.60
C PHE A 85 9.69 -7.60 14.53
N SER A 86 9.19 -8.72 14.01
CA SER A 86 9.84 -9.59 13.02
C SER A 86 9.41 -9.27 11.57
N CYS A 87 9.26 -8.00 11.23
CA CYS A 87 8.85 -7.59 9.89
C CYS A 87 10.05 -7.58 8.93
N GLU A 88 9.96 -8.36 7.86
CA GLU A 88 10.96 -8.40 6.79
C GLU A 88 10.65 -7.40 5.69
N LEU A 89 9.36 -7.18 5.38
CA LEU A 89 8.91 -6.32 4.28
C LEU A 89 7.75 -5.42 4.69
N MET A 90 7.92 -4.11 4.49
CA MET A 90 6.85 -3.13 4.59
C MET A 90 6.45 -2.63 3.20
N ILE A 91 5.15 -2.58 2.91
CA ILE A 91 4.60 -2.02 1.68
C ILE A 91 3.65 -0.90 2.04
N ILE A 92 3.90 0.30 1.54
CA ILE A 92 3.07 1.49 1.80
C ILE A 92 2.34 1.84 0.51
N ASN A 93 1.01 1.75 0.53
CA ASN A 93 0.16 2.17 -0.58
C ASN A 93 -0.45 3.54 -0.28
N THR A 94 -0.35 4.45 -1.23
CA THR A 94 -1.04 5.75 -1.14
C THR A 94 -1.52 6.23 -2.51
N ILE A 95 -2.45 7.18 -2.49
CA ILE A 95 -2.94 7.87 -3.69
C ILE A 95 -2.04 9.06 -4.02
N LYS A 96 -1.48 9.70 -3.00
CA LYS A 96 -0.61 10.87 -3.12
C LYS A 96 0.82 10.47 -3.53
N SER A 97 1.58 11.38 -4.10
CA SER A 97 3.03 11.16 -4.22
C SER A 97 3.68 11.20 -2.84
N ILE A 98 4.93 10.74 -2.72
CA ILE A 98 5.66 10.80 -1.44
C ILE A 98 5.84 12.25 -0.96
N ASP A 99 5.96 13.18 -1.90
CA ASP A 99 6.15 14.61 -1.64
C ASP A 99 4.81 15.26 -1.20
N ASP A 100 3.69 14.84 -1.80
CA ASP A 100 2.35 15.35 -1.44
C ASP A 100 1.77 14.68 -0.17
N LEU A 101 2.32 13.54 0.27
CA LEU A 101 1.76 12.77 1.37
C LEU A 101 1.95 13.47 2.72
N PHE A 102 3.04 14.22 2.90
CA PHE A 102 3.37 14.91 4.15
C PHE A 102 3.60 16.39 3.90
N GLU A 103 2.61 17.09 3.34
CA GLU A 103 2.67 18.54 3.08
C GLU A 103 3.29 19.29 4.29
N ASN A 104 4.23 20.21 4.01
CA ASN A 104 4.95 21.06 4.98
C ASN A 104 6.16 20.45 5.71
N GLU A 105 6.62 19.25 5.34
CA GLU A 105 7.83 18.67 5.90
C GLU A 105 9.11 19.16 5.20
N ASN A 106 10.24 19.12 5.90
CA ASN A 106 11.52 19.56 5.32
C ASN A 106 12.08 18.53 4.32
N GLU A 107 12.74 19.00 3.25
CA GLU A 107 13.38 18.16 2.22
C GLU A 107 14.28 17.04 2.80
N LYS A 108 14.99 17.37 3.88
CA LYS A 108 15.84 16.43 4.63
C LYS A 108 15.06 15.23 5.18
N ILE A 109 13.83 15.44 5.65
CA ILE A 109 13.00 14.40 6.27
C ILE A 109 12.41 13.50 5.17
N TYR A 110 11.94 14.06 4.05
CA TYR A 110 11.54 13.25 2.90
C TYR A 110 12.68 12.38 2.38
N ASN A 111 13.89 12.91 2.29
CA ASN A 111 15.05 12.14 1.85
C ASN A 111 15.39 10.98 2.81
N ARG A 112 15.10 11.13 4.12
CA ARG A 112 15.22 10.01 5.07
C ARG A 112 14.20 8.90 4.75
N LEU A 113 12.94 9.25 4.50
CA LEU A 113 11.93 8.28 4.10
C LEU A 113 12.29 7.61 2.75
N LYS A 114 12.63 8.41 1.73
CA LYS A 114 12.98 7.92 0.39
C LYS A 114 14.17 6.95 0.41
N ARG A 115 15.17 7.18 1.27
CA ARG A 115 16.30 6.26 1.46
C ARG A 115 15.90 4.89 2.02
N ARG A 116 14.85 4.84 2.85
CA ARG A 116 14.33 3.59 3.45
C ARG A 116 13.39 2.88 2.48
N CYS A 117 12.59 3.64 1.75
CA CYS A 117 11.75 3.17 0.66
C CYS A 117 12.57 2.92 -0.61
N LYS A 118 13.47 1.93 -0.60
CA LYS A 118 14.39 1.67 -1.73
C LYS A 118 13.69 1.53 -3.08
N PHE A 119 12.46 1.02 -3.09
CA PHE A 119 11.66 0.83 -4.29
C PHE A 119 10.44 1.75 -4.29
N HIS A 120 10.25 2.47 -5.40
CA HIS A 120 9.05 3.23 -5.68
C HIS A 120 8.34 2.68 -6.91
N ILE A 121 7.12 2.20 -6.72
CA ILE A 121 6.27 1.69 -7.80
C ILE A 121 5.13 2.69 -8.03
N LYS A 122 5.07 3.26 -9.23
CA LYS A 122 3.94 4.10 -9.65
C LYS A 122 3.02 3.30 -10.55
N ILE A 123 1.74 3.23 -10.20
CA ILE A 123 0.71 2.56 -10.98
C ILE A 123 -0.30 3.60 -11.46
N ASP A 124 -0.61 3.57 -12.75
CA ASP A 124 -1.74 4.28 -13.33
C ASP A 124 -2.65 3.30 -14.10
N SER A 125 -3.69 3.79 -14.76
CA SER A 125 -4.64 2.94 -15.48
C SER A 125 -4.02 2.17 -16.66
N LYS A 126 -2.87 2.61 -17.17
CA LYS A 126 -2.22 2.04 -18.36
C LYS A 126 -0.91 1.34 -18.04
N TYR A 127 -0.15 1.80 -17.05
CA TYR A 127 1.23 1.39 -16.82
C TYR A 127 1.56 1.19 -15.34
N ILE A 128 2.53 0.31 -15.11
CA ILE A 128 3.26 0.14 -13.85
C ILE A 128 4.70 0.54 -14.11
N THR A 129 5.19 1.47 -13.30
CA THR A 129 6.52 2.06 -13.40
C THR A 129 7.32 1.66 -12.16
N PHE A 130 8.45 1.01 -12.34
CA PHE A 130 9.36 0.59 -11.27
C PHE A 130 10.55 1.55 -11.21
N LYS A 131 10.79 2.10 -10.02
CA LYS A 131 11.92 2.99 -9.77
C LYS A 131 12.69 2.54 -8.54
N VAL A 132 13.99 2.81 -8.53
CA VAL A 132 14.90 2.47 -7.44
C VAL A 132 15.58 3.73 -6.95
N TRP A 133 15.70 3.88 -5.63
CA TRP A 133 16.37 5.01 -5.01
C TRP A 133 17.87 5.02 -5.34
N ASN A 134 18.35 6.13 -5.89
CA ASN A 134 19.76 6.39 -6.13
C ASN A 134 20.31 7.31 -5.01
N PRO A 135 21.17 6.80 -4.10
CA PRO A 135 21.68 7.58 -2.98
C PRO A 135 22.65 8.69 -3.38
N VAL A 136 23.30 8.59 -4.55
CA VAL A 136 24.24 9.59 -5.05
C VAL A 136 23.50 10.78 -5.63
N LYS A 137 22.47 10.51 -6.44
CA LYS A 137 21.65 11.55 -7.09
C LYS A 137 20.49 12.05 -6.22
N MET A 138 20.27 11.41 -5.07
CA MET A 138 19.14 11.68 -4.16
C MET A 138 17.78 11.67 -4.87
N LYS A 139 17.58 10.73 -5.79
CA LYS A 139 16.33 10.60 -6.55
C LYS A 139 16.04 9.15 -6.93
N TYR A 140 14.80 8.88 -7.32
CA TYR A 140 14.42 7.59 -7.88
C TYR A 140 14.74 7.53 -9.37
N ASP A 141 15.61 6.59 -9.76
CA ASP A 141 15.91 6.29 -11.15
C ASP A 141 14.86 5.32 -11.71
N LEU A 142 14.38 5.60 -12.93
CA LEU A 142 13.46 4.72 -13.64
C LEU A 142 14.20 3.47 -14.10
N ILE A 143 13.70 2.29 -13.69
CA ILE A 143 14.25 0.99 -14.09
C ILE A 143 13.41 0.39 -15.21
N GLU A 144 12.10 0.35 -15.05
CA GLU A 144 11.21 -0.30 -16.01
C GLU A 144 9.82 0.35 -16.02
N LYS A 145 9.16 0.33 -17.18
CA LYS A 145 7.75 0.69 -17.34
C LYS A 145 7.05 -0.36 -18.21
N LYS A 146 6.00 -0.97 -17.67
CA LYS A 146 5.24 -2.05 -18.33
C LYS A 146 3.73 -1.80 -18.29
N PRO A 147 2.92 -2.42 -19.17
CA PRO A 147 1.47 -2.26 -19.14
C PRO A 147 0.86 -2.74 -17.81
N ASN A 148 -0.16 -2.04 -17.34
CA ASN A 148 -0.89 -2.39 -16.14
C ASN A 148 -1.96 -3.46 -16.44
N ASN A 149 -1.57 -4.71 -16.25
CA ASN A 149 -2.46 -5.86 -16.41
C ASN A 149 -2.93 -6.44 -15.05
N LEU A 150 -2.73 -5.72 -13.94
CA LEU A 150 -3.00 -6.25 -12.59
C LEU A 150 -4.46 -6.61 -12.36
N LEU A 151 -5.38 -5.88 -13.00
CA LEU A 151 -6.81 -6.10 -12.86
C LEU A 151 -7.37 -7.07 -13.89
N ASN A 152 -6.57 -7.46 -14.89
CA ASN A 152 -6.99 -8.42 -15.91
C ASN A 152 -7.22 -9.81 -15.30
N GLU A 153 -6.45 -10.16 -14.26
CA GLU A 153 -6.64 -11.40 -13.47
C GLU A 153 -7.92 -11.37 -12.63
N PHE A 154 -8.42 -10.18 -12.27
CA PHE A 154 -9.62 -9.99 -11.45
C PHE A 154 -10.90 -9.86 -12.27
N GLN A 155 -10.82 -10.01 -13.61
CA GLN A 155 -11.90 -9.93 -14.59
C GLN A 155 -13.22 -9.49 -13.95
N ILE A 156 -13.44 -8.18 -13.83
CA ILE A 156 -14.81 -7.68 -13.67
C ILE A 156 -15.48 -8.07 -14.99
N LYS A 157 -16.03 -9.29 -15.03
CA LYS A 157 -16.83 -9.77 -16.13
C LYS A 157 -17.89 -8.70 -16.29
N ARG A 158 -17.96 -8.09 -17.48
CA ARG A 158 -19.11 -7.24 -17.80
C ARG A 158 -20.32 -8.16 -17.66
N LEU A 159 -21.09 -7.95 -16.59
CA LEU A 159 -22.35 -8.63 -16.40
C LEU A 159 -23.26 -8.18 -17.55
N SER A 160 -23.91 -9.13 -18.20
CA SER A 160 -25.02 -8.83 -19.10
C SER A 160 -26.11 -8.06 -18.34
N GLU A 161 -26.96 -7.30 -19.05
CA GLU A 161 -28.06 -6.57 -18.41
C GLU A 161 -28.92 -7.47 -17.53
N LYS A 162 -29.16 -8.70 -17.97
CA LYS A 162 -29.90 -9.71 -17.19
C LYS A 162 -29.18 -10.08 -15.89
N GLU A 163 -27.88 -10.37 -15.94
CA GLU A 163 -27.09 -10.66 -14.73
C GLU A 163 -26.99 -9.45 -13.78
N GLN A 164 -27.01 -8.23 -14.31
CA GLN A 164 -27.05 -7.01 -13.50
C GLN A 164 -28.40 -6.88 -12.77
N LYS A 165 -29.52 -7.06 -13.49
CA LYS A 165 -30.87 -7.05 -12.93
C LYS A 165 -31.06 -8.16 -11.89
N ASP A 166 -30.60 -9.38 -12.17
CA ASP A 166 -30.63 -10.50 -11.22
C ASP A 166 -29.85 -10.19 -9.94
N LYS A 167 -28.70 -9.52 -10.06
CA LYS A 167 -27.88 -9.11 -8.91
C LYS A 167 -28.55 -8.01 -8.10
N ILE A 168 -29.22 -7.07 -8.76
CA ILE A 168 -30.04 -6.03 -8.11
C ILE A 168 -31.20 -6.68 -7.35
N LYS A 169 -31.96 -7.57 -8.00
CA LYS A 169 -33.05 -8.33 -7.36
C LYS A 169 -32.56 -9.14 -6.17
N LYS A 170 -31.41 -9.79 -6.29
CA LYS A 170 -30.84 -10.61 -5.21
C LYS A 170 -30.35 -9.78 -4.01
N VAL A 171 -29.67 -8.66 -4.25
CA VAL A 171 -29.01 -7.88 -3.18
C VAL A 171 -29.95 -6.82 -2.61
N LEU A 172 -30.66 -6.10 -3.47
CA LEU A 172 -31.53 -4.99 -3.09
C LEU A 172 -32.99 -5.43 -2.89
N LYS A 173 -33.36 -6.65 -3.32
CA LYS A 173 -34.75 -7.15 -3.28
C LYS A 173 -35.74 -6.30 -4.09
N ILE A 174 -35.24 -5.65 -5.14
CA ILE A 174 -36.05 -4.85 -6.07
C ILE A 174 -36.07 -5.59 -7.40
N ASP A 175 -37.26 -5.92 -7.90
CA ASP A 175 -37.41 -6.45 -9.26
C ASP A 175 -37.53 -5.30 -10.26
N LEU A 176 -36.62 -5.23 -11.22
CA LEU A 176 -36.62 -4.20 -12.26
C LEU A 176 -37.40 -4.63 -13.51
N ASP A 177 -37.90 -5.86 -13.53
CA ASP A 177 -38.72 -6.40 -14.62
C ASP A 177 -40.22 -6.43 -14.27
N GLU A 178 -40.63 -5.99 -13.07
CA GLU A 178 -42.05 -5.95 -12.63
C GLU A 178 -42.82 -4.70 -13.11
N ASP A 179 -42.13 -3.64 -13.57
CA ASP A 179 -42.74 -2.37 -14.00
C ASP A 179 -42.82 -2.20 -15.54
N SER A 180 -42.77 -3.28 -16.33
CA SER A 180 -42.85 -3.26 -17.82
C SER A 180 -44.06 -4.02 -18.37
#